data_AF-A0A7C5D1X7-F1
#
_entry.id   AF-A0A7C5D1X7-F1
#
_cell.length_a   1.000
_cell.length_b   1.000
_cell.length_c   1.000
_cell.angle_alpha   90.00
_cell.angle_beta   90.00
_cell.angle_gamma   90.00
#
_symmetry.space_group_name_H-M   'P 1'
#
loop_
_entity.id
_entity.type
_entity.pdbx_description
1 polymer ?
#
loop_
_entity_poly.entity_id
_entity_poly.type
_entity_poly.pdbx_seq_one_letter_code
_entity_poly.pdbx_strand_id
1 'polypeptide(L)' 'MKPSIAELEAKARAVQCRFDILRLTEEITALLTSPEAKDLTQAERDRLEDLLARLLAKEEQFRGCDPWRVILRPPLK' A
#
# COMPACT_ATOMS: atom_id res chain seq x y z
N MET A 1 -13.94 5.24 12.48
CA MET A 1 -13.86 3.78 12.69
C MET A 1 -12.43 3.37 12.38
N LYS A 2 -11.78 2.62 13.28
CA LYS A 2 -10.43 2.09 13.03
C LYS A 2 -10.54 0.94 12.04
N PRO A 3 -9.79 0.93 10.94
CA PRO A 3 -9.77 -0.20 10.02
C PRO A 3 -9.17 -1.41 10.73
N SER A 4 -9.88 -2.52 10.71
CA SER A 4 -9.37 -3.81 11.20
C SER A 4 -8.26 -4.32 10.27
N ILE A 5 -7.38 -5.16 10.81
CA ILE A 5 -6.31 -5.79 10.02
C ILE A 5 -6.90 -6.58 8.84
N ALA A 6 -8.05 -7.24 9.05
CA ALA A 6 -8.75 -7.95 7.99
C ALA A 6 -9.23 -7.01 6.85
N GLU A 7 -9.68 -5.81 7.18
CA GLU A 7 -10.05 -4.79 6.19
C GLU A 7 -8.81 -4.28 5.44
N LEU A 8 -7.69 -4.05 6.13
CA LEU A 8 -6.43 -3.65 5.50
C LEU A 8 -5.93 -4.72 4.53
N GLU A 9 -6.00 -5.99 4.90
CA GLU A 9 -5.66 -7.10 4.01
C GLU A 9 -6.59 -7.19 2.80
N ALA A 10 -7.90 -7.00 2.98
CA ALA A 10 -8.86 -6.97 1.88
C ALA A 10 -8.56 -5.82 0.91
N LYS A 11 -8.28 -4.62 1.43
CA LYS A 11 -7.86 -3.46 0.64
C LYS A 11 -6.56 -3.74 -0.14
N ALA A 12 -5.56 -4.35 0.51
CA ALA A 12 -4.28 -4.66 -0.14
C ALA A 12 -4.43 -5.65 -1.30
N ARG A 13 -5.35 -6.63 -1.17
CA ARG A 13 -5.72 -7.55 -2.26
C ARG A 13 -6.44 -6.84 -3.40
N ALA A 14 -7.34 -5.92 -3.08
CA ALA A 14 -8.16 -5.20 -4.06
C ALA A 14 -7.44 -4.02 -4.74
N VAL A 15 -6.26 -3.62 -4.26
CA VAL A 15 -5.55 -2.44 -4.77
C VAL A 15 -5.06 -2.65 -6.21
N GLN A 16 -5.42 -1.74 -7.12
CA GLN A 16 -5.08 -1.85 -8.55
C GLN A 16 -4.27 -0.67 -9.07
N CYS A 17 -4.25 0.46 -8.36
CA CYS A 17 -3.52 1.66 -8.79
C CYS A 17 -2.48 2.11 -7.76
N ARG A 18 -1.48 2.85 -8.25
CA ARG A 18 -0.38 3.37 -7.41
C ARG A 18 -0.87 4.28 -6.30
N PHE A 19 -1.86 5.13 -6.56
CA PHE A 19 -2.40 6.05 -5.54
C PHE A 19 -3.03 5.30 -4.36
N ASP A 20 -3.80 4.25 -4.63
CA ASP A 20 -4.40 3.44 -3.58
C ASP A 20 -3.34 2.65 -2.80
N ILE A 21 -2.27 2.21 -3.46
CA ILE A 21 -1.11 1.57 -2.79
C ILE A 21 -0.48 2.55 -1.82
N LEU A 22 -0.14 3.76 -2.28
CA LEU A 22 0.48 4.80 -1.45
C LEU A 22 -0.40 5.14 -0.23
N ARG A 23 -1.70 5.36 -0.47
CA ARG A 23 -2.65 5.67 0.61
C ARG A 23 -2.72 4.54 1.64
N LEU A 24 -2.72 3.28 1.19
CA LEU A 24 -2.80 2.14 2.09
C LEU A 24 -1.48 1.93 2.87
N THR A 25 -0.34 2.16 2.22
CA THR A 25 0.99 2.18 2.86
C THR A 25 1.04 3.23 3.97
N GLU A 26 0.53 4.44 3.72
CA GLU A 26 0.42 5.49 4.75
C GLU A 26 -0.51 5.09 5.88
N GLU A 27 -1.68 4.51 5.59
CA GLU A 27 -2.66 4.03 6.58
C GLU A 27 -2.04 2.98 7.52
N ILE A 28 -1.31 2.00 6.97
CA ILE A 28 -0.63 0.96 7.74
C ILE A 28 0.55 1.52 8.55
N THR A 29 1.33 2.41 7.96
CA THR A 29 2.48 3.04 8.63
C THR A 29 2.00 3.91 9.80
N ALA A 30 0.93 4.67 9.61
CA ALA A 30 0.30 5.45 10.67
C ALA A 30 -0.22 4.54 11.80
N LEU A 31 -0.81 3.38 11.48
CA LEU A 31 -1.27 2.42 12.48
C LEU A 31 -0.09 1.87 13.31
N LEU A 32 1.02 1.47 12.65
CA LEU A 32 2.22 0.92 13.31
C LEU A 32 2.96 1.95 14.17
N THR A 33 2.88 3.23 13.83
CA THR A 33 3.53 4.32 14.58
C THR A 33 2.60 4.99 15.59
N SER A 34 1.31 4.66 15.56
CA SER A 34 0.32 5.19 16.49
C SER A 34 0.54 4.67 17.92
N PRO A 35 0.09 5.40 18.94
CA PRO A 35 0.04 4.90 20.32
C PRO A 35 -0.71 3.56 20.43
N GLU A 36 -1.71 3.34 19.58
CA GLU A 36 -2.54 2.14 19.57
C GLU A 36 -1.86 0.93 18.95
N ALA A 37 -0.71 1.12 18.30
CA ALA A 37 0.18 0.02 17.96
C ALA A 37 0.60 -0.77 19.20
N LYS A 38 0.61 -0.15 20.40
CA LYS A 38 0.93 -0.82 21.67
C LYS A 38 -0.08 -1.90 22.05
N ASP A 39 -1.32 -1.78 21.58
CA ASP A 39 -2.39 -2.74 21.84
C ASP A 39 -2.37 -3.91 20.85
N LEU A 40 -1.56 -3.81 19.78
CA LEU A 40 -1.38 -4.90 18.82
C LEU A 40 -0.51 -6.00 19.42
N THR A 41 -0.97 -7.24 19.28
CA THR A 41 -0.15 -8.43 19.53
C THR A 41 1.02 -8.49 18.56
N GLN A 42 2.07 -9.24 18.91
CA GLN A 42 3.21 -9.44 18.01
C GLN A 42 2.76 -10.01 16.66
N ALA A 43 1.84 -10.99 16.66
CA ALA A 43 1.30 -11.58 15.44
C ALA A 43 0.55 -10.58 14.55
N GLU A 44 -0.12 -9.60 15.15
CA GLU A 44 -0.80 -8.52 14.41
C GLU A 44 0.19 -7.53 13.82
N ARG A 45 1.26 -7.20 14.54
CA ARG A 45 2.36 -6.38 14.03
C ARG A 45 3.06 -7.06 12.86
N ASP A 46 3.42 -8.32 13.01
CA ASP A 46 4.08 -9.11 11.95
C ASP A 46 3.23 -9.14 10.67
N ARG A 47 1.90 -9.28 10.81
CA ARG A 47 0.96 -9.23 9.68
C ARG A 47 0.92 -7.87 9.00
N LEU A 48 0.90 -6.79 9.77
CA LEU A 48 0.92 -5.43 9.23
C LEU A 48 2.24 -5.11 8.53
N GLU A 49 3.37 -5.58 9.07
CA GLU A 49 4.70 -5.44 8.46
C GLU A 49 4.81 -6.25 7.15
N ASP A 50 4.30 -7.49 7.11
CA ASP A 50 4.21 -8.28 5.88
C ASP A 50 3.33 -7.58 4.82
N LEU A 51 2.21 -7.02 5.26
CA LEU A 51 1.30 -6.27 4.39
C LEU A 51 1.98 -5.03 3.81
N LEU A 52 2.72 -4.29 4.64
CA LEU A 52 3.49 -3.12 4.23
C LEU A 52 4.57 -3.50 3.21
N ALA A 53 5.34 -4.56 3.48
CA ALA A 53 6.36 -5.06 2.57
C ALA A 53 5.78 -5.45 1.20
N ARG A 54 4.62 -6.12 1.19
CA ARG A 54 3.90 -6.47 -0.05
C ARG A 54 3.44 -5.26 -0.84
N LEU A 55 2.92 -4.23 -0.16
CA LEU A 55 2.48 -3.00 -0.82
C LEU A 55 3.65 -2.22 -1.40
N LEU A 56 4.78 -2.14 -0.69
CA LEU A 56 6.00 -1.50 -1.20
C LEU A 56 6.55 -2.25 -2.41
N ALA A 57 6.63 -3.58 -2.37
CA ALA A 57 7.04 -4.39 -3.51
C ALA A 57 6.09 -4.21 -4.72
N LYS A 58 4.79 -4.03 -4.47
CA LYS A 58 3.80 -3.73 -5.52
C LYS A 58 3.96 -2.30 -6.04
N GLU A 59 4.31 -1.33 -5.19
CA GLU A 59 4.64 0.04 -5.61
C GLU A 59 5.86 0.08 -6.53
N GLU A 60 6.88 -0.74 -6.26
CA GLU A 60 8.07 -0.85 -7.12
C GLU A 60 7.72 -1.32 -8.54
N GLN A 61 6.65 -2.10 -8.73
CA GLN A 61 6.17 -2.45 -10.07
C GLN A 61 5.67 -1.23 -10.87
N PHE A 62 5.31 -0.14 -10.18
CA PHE A 62 4.98 1.14 -10.80
C PHE A 62 6.20 2.06 -10.96
N ARG A 63 7.35 1.78 -10.33
CA ARG A 63 8.60 2.51 -10.58
C ARG A 63 9.09 2.16 -11.98
N GLY A 64 8.84 3.06 -12.92
CA GLY A 64 9.14 2.89 -14.36
C GLY A 64 7.92 3.09 -15.26
N CYS A 65 6.70 3.07 -14.71
CA CYS A 65 5.52 3.63 -15.35
C CYS A 65 5.60 5.16 -15.26
N ASP A 66 6.44 5.75 -16.10
CA ASP A 66 6.52 7.18 -16.26
C ASP A 66 5.19 7.68 -16.85
N PRO A 67 4.35 8.44 -16.11
CA PRO A 67 3.07 8.92 -16.63
C PRO A 67 3.27 9.77 -17.89
N TRP A 68 4.43 10.41 -18.02
CA TRP A 68 4.79 11.24 -19.15
C TRP A 68 5.16 10.42 -20.39
N ARG A 69 5.60 9.16 -20.26
CA ARG A 69 5.81 8.27 -21.42
C ARG A 69 4.51 7.87 -22.11
N VAL A 70 3.39 7.85 -21.38
CA VAL A 70 2.06 7.54 -21.93
C VAL A 70 1.47 8.77 -22.65
N ILE A 71 1.75 9.98 -22.17
CA ILE A 71 1.25 11.23 -22.75
C ILE A 71 2.09 11.70 -23.96
N LEU A 72 3.39 11.39 -24.00
CA LEU A 72 4.32 11.89 -25.03
C LEU A 72 4.57 10.92 -26.22
N ARG A 73 3.88 9.79 -26.33
CA ARG A 73 3.91 8.99 -27.58
C ARG A 73 2.79 9.46 -28.50
N PRO A 74 3.05 10.32 -29.51
CA PRO A 74 2.13 10.43 -30.63
C PRO A 74 2.00 9.05 -31.30
N PRO A 75 0.84 8.71 -31.87
CA PRO A 75 0.74 7.51 -32.69
C PRO A 75 1.78 7.61 -33.81
N LEU A 76 2.68 6.64 -33.88
CA LEU A 76 3.53 6.46 -35.05
C LEU A 76 2.59 6.25 -36.24
N LYS A 77 2.63 7.19 -37.19
CA LYS A 77 2.00 7.06 -38.50
C LYS A 77 2.60 5.89 -39.27
#